data_AF-A0AAV2S3M5-F1
#
_entry.id   AF-A0AAV2S3M5-F1
#
_cell.length_a   1.000
_cell.length_b   1.000
_cell.length_c   1.000
_cell.angle_alpha   90.00
_cell.angle_beta   90.00
_cell.angle_gamma   90.00
#
_symmetry.space_group_name_H-M   'P 1'
#
loop_
_entity.id
_entity.type
_entity.pdbx_description
1 polymer ?
#
loop_
_entity_poly.entity_id
_entity_poly.type
_entity_poly.pdbx_seq_one_letter_code
_entity_poly.pdbx_strand_id
1 'polypeptide(L)'
;MSVDLSLLNLGANWALIVDRVNKLEIEQKLKMAYMLTVREHQLMKAHSGQGINFKYTDSSSGQKEDFIIYFPTRVSNIKDDYITPARFRAAVATEVYNHPKLMVSPAMRVVGFDAVLAEWNNIQRELQEKLNDKDDTSINPVGRKSLHGIDPFPVQFTDMNFPMLYALAPDRVPPRVAHLDFAIELGLAFACLRDIRNRIISRNEAGTHLQKSTKSHAFYETFLKLSENMGYSINKNHFELLAPKISNIATPKFIYPSDTRIISQE
;
A
#
# COMPACT_ATOMS: atom_id res chain seq x y z
N MET A 1 -14.18 -22.50 23.10
CA MET A 1 -13.82 -22.57 21.67
C MET A 1 -12.34 -22.29 21.57
N SER A 2 -11.53 -23.31 21.31
CA SER A 2 -10.08 -23.17 21.12
C SER A 2 -9.83 -22.49 19.77
N VAL A 3 -9.30 -21.26 19.82
CA VAL A 3 -8.73 -20.59 18.65
C VAL A 3 -7.55 -21.42 18.19
N ASP A 4 -7.56 -21.84 16.92
CA ASP A 4 -6.42 -22.50 16.30
C ASP A 4 -5.29 -21.47 16.14
N LEU A 5 -4.41 -21.43 17.14
CA LEU A 5 -3.25 -20.53 17.24
C LEU A 5 -2.21 -20.80 16.14
N SER A 6 -2.34 -21.87 15.34
CA SER A 6 -1.42 -22.17 14.24
C SER A 6 -1.56 -21.21 13.04
N LEU A 7 -2.69 -20.49 12.93
CA LEU A 7 -2.91 -19.46 11.90
C LEU A 7 -2.32 -18.09 12.26
N LEU A 8 -1.84 -17.90 13.49
CA LEU A 8 -1.29 -16.62 13.98
C LEU A 8 0.21 -16.43 13.72
N ASN A 9 0.91 -17.44 13.20
CA ASN A 9 2.37 -17.53 13.36
C ASN A 9 3.26 -17.17 12.14
N LEU A 10 2.74 -16.48 11.11
CA LEU A 10 3.58 -16.00 9.99
C LEU A 10 3.36 -14.51 9.61
N GLY A 11 2.53 -13.78 10.38
CA GLY A 11 2.05 -12.45 10.03
C GLY A 11 2.26 -11.38 11.09
N ALA A 12 1.75 -10.18 10.82
CA ALA A 12 1.67 -9.09 11.80
C ALA A 12 0.36 -9.20 12.60
N ASN A 13 0.37 -8.82 13.87
CA ASN A 13 -0.85 -8.67 14.67
C ASN A 13 -1.55 -7.36 14.29
N TRP A 14 -2.32 -7.41 13.20
CA TRP A 14 -2.95 -6.21 12.63
C TRP A 14 -4.00 -5.57 13.53
N ALA A 15 -4.70 -6.36 14.37
CA ALA A 15 -5.65 -5.80 15.33
C ALA A 15 -4.94 -4.86 16.30
N LEU A 16 -3.82 -5.31 16.88
CA LEU A 16 -3.00 -4.49 17.76
C LEU A 16 -2.36 -3.30 17.03
N ILE A 17 -1.86 -3.50 15.81
CA ILE A 17 -1.24 -2.42 15.02
C ILE A 17 -2.27 -1.34 14.69
N VAL A 18 -3.46 -1.71 14.22
CA VAL A 18 -4.52 -0.76 13.85
C VAL A 18 -5.03 -0.04 15.09
N ASP A 19 -5.25 -0.74 16.21
CA ASP A 19 -5.63 -0.12 17.49
C ASP A 19 -4.62 0.95 17.92
N ARG A 20 -3.32 0.61 17.91
CA ARG A 20 -2.25 1.56 18.26
C ARG A 20 -2.19 2.76 17.32
N VAL A 21 -2.35 2.54 16.02
CA VAL A 21 -2.37 3.64 15.03
C VAL A 21 -3.60 4.51 15.23
N ASN A 22 -4.74 3.95 15.64
CA ASN A 22 -5.98 4.70 15.88
C ASN A 22 -5.91 5.62 17.09
N LYS A 23 -5.00 5.38 18.05
CA LYS A 23 -4.77 6.30 19.19
C LYS A 23 -4.16 7.63 18.77
N LEU A 24 -3.51 7.68 17.61
CA LEU A 24 -2.92 8.91 17.06
C LEU A 24 -4.01 9.84 16.51
N GLU A 25 -3.83 11.14 16.68
CA GLU A 25 -4.62 12.16 15.99
C GLU A 25 -4.31 12.18 14.48
N ILE A 26 -5.27 12.62 13.66
CA ILE A 26 -5.11 12.64 12.20
C ILE A 26 -3.86 13.39 11.75
N GLU A 27 -3.57 14.55 12.35
CA GLU A 27 -2.39 15.35 12.02
C GLU A 27 -1.09 14.60 12.32
N GLN A 28 -1.05 13.82 13.41
CA GLN A 28 0.10 13.02 13.80
C GLN A 28 0.30 11.86 12.81
N LYS A 29 -0.77 11.13 12.47
CA LYS A 29 -0.74 10.05 11.46
C LYS A 29 -0.16 10.55 10.15
N LEU A 30 -0.61 11.70 9.67
CA LEU A 30 -0.20 12.29 8.40
C LEU A 30 1.25 12.80 8.43
N LYS A 31 1.67 13.49 9.49
CA LYS A 31 3.08 13.92 9.66
C LYS A 31 4.03 12.73 9.66
N MET A 32 3.69 11.66 10.38
CA MET A 32 4.48 10.43 10.42
C MET A 32 4.50 9.74 9.07
N ALA A 33 3.35 9.58 8.42
CA ALA A 33 3.29 8.97 7.10
C ALA A 33 4.06 9.78 6.03
N TYR A 34 4.09 11.11 6.12
CA TYR A 34 4.93 11.96 5.27
C TYR A 34 6.43 11.68 5.46
N MET A 35 6.89 11.64 6.72
CA MET A 35 8.29 11.29 7.02
C MET A 35 8.66 9.91 6.48
N LEU A 36 7.75 8.93 6.62
CA LEU A 36 7.95 7.54 6.18
C LEU A 36 7.72 7.31 4.68
N THR A 37 7.35 8.32 3.90
CA THR A 37 7.20 8.23 2.44
C THR A 37 8.25 9.06 1.71
N VAL A 38 8.49 10.29 2.17
CA VAL A 38 9.43 11.22 1.53
C VAL A 38 10.86 11.02 2.04
N ARG A 39 11.03 10.75 3.33
CA ARG A 39 12.36 10.64 3.98
C ARG A 39 12.73 9.21 4.35
N GLU A 40 12.00 8.21 3.84
CA GLU A 40 12.18 6.80 4.18
C GLU A 40 13.63 6.34 4.04
N HIS A 41 14.26 6.59 2.89
CA HIS A 41 15.65 6.17 2.66
C HIS A 41 16.64 6.80 3.63
N GLN A 42 16.46 8.08 3.98
CA GLN A 42 17.32 8.78 4.93
C GLN A 42 17.16 8.18 6.33
N LEU A 43 15.91 7.94 6.75
CA LEU A 43 15.58 7.37 8.06
C LEU A 43 16.03 5.91 8.18
N MET A 44 15.80 5.08 7.16
CA MET A 44 16.26 3.68 7.11
C MET A 44 17.79 3.59 7.19
N LYS A 45 18.53 4.52 6.57
CA LYS A 45 19.99 4.56 6.65
C LYS A 45 20.48 5.00 8.04
N ALA A 46 19.83 5.99 8.65
CA ALA A 46 20.21 6.53 9.95
C ALA A 46 19.87 5.62 11.13
N HIS A 47 18.75 4.88 11.04
CA HIS A 47 18.16 4.14 12.17
C HIS A 47 17.99 2.64 11.88
N SER A 48 18.76 2.09 10.95
CA SER A 48 18.73 0.68 10.58
C SER A 48 18.87 -0.23 11.81
N GLY A 49 17.88 -1.09 12.06
CA GLY A 49 17.83 -2.01 13.19
C GLY A 49 17.36 -1.39 14.51
N GLN A 50 16.92 -0.13 14.51
CA GLN A 50 16.51 0.61 15.71
C GLN A 50 15.04 1.02 15.65
N GLY A 51 14.47 1.31 16.83
CA GLY A 51 13.18 1.96 16.98
C GLY A 51 13.34 3.46 17.14
N ILE A 52 12.53 4.25 16.45
CA ILE A 52 12.42 5.70 16.66
C ILE A 52 11.16 5.99 17.46
N ASN A 53 11.30 6.70 18.57
CA ASN A 53 10.17 7.16 19.37
C ASN A 53 9.64 8.49 18.80
N PHE A 54 8.38 8.47 18.42
CA PHE A 54 7.61 9.67 18.12
C PHE A 54 6.77 10.02 19.34
N LYS A 55 6.96 11.22 19.88
CA LYS A 55 6.09 11.73 20.93
C LYS A 55 4.74 12.08 20.32
N TYR A 56 3.66 11.56 20.90
CA TYR A 56 2.30 11.87 20.47
C TYR A 56 1.42 12.20 21.68
N THR A 57 0.34 12.91 21.42
CA THR A 57 -0.76 13.07 22.37
C THR A 57 -1.82 12.05 22.01
N ASP A 58 -2.13 11.13 22.92
CA ASP A 58 -3.17 10.12 22.77
C ASP A 58 -4.55 10.82 22.65
N SER A 59 -5.28 10.48 21.59
CA SER A 59 -6.57 11.10 21.24
C SER A 59 -7.67 10.84 22.28
N SER A 60 -7.61 9.71 22.99
CA SER A 60 -8.64 9.30 23.94
C SER A 60 -8.39 9.85 25.35
N SER A 61 -7.13 9.92 25.76
CA SER A 61 -6.75 10.32 27.13
C SER A 61 -6.15 11.73 27.22
N GLY A 62 -5.69 12.30 26.11
CA GLY A 62 -4.95 13.57 26.07
C GLY A 62 -3.53 13.49 26.64
N GLN A 63 -3.03 12.31 27.01
CA GLN A 63 -1.71 12.13 27.60
C GLN A 63 -0.60 12.06 26.54
N LYS A 64 0.60 12.50 26.89
CA LYS A 64 1.78 12.37 26.03
C LYS A 64 2.39 10.98 26.16
N GLU A 65 2.42 10.24 25.06
CA GLU A 65 2.93 8.88 25.00
C GLU A 65 4.03 8.73 23.93
N ASP A 66 4.74 7.61 24.00
CA ASP A 66 5.74 7.21 23.01
C ASP A 66 5.13 6.26 21.97
N PHE A 67 5.24 6.64 20.69
CA PHE A 67 4.90 5.80 19.56
C PHE A 67 6.17 5.35 18.84
N ILE A 68 6.49 4.06 18.94
CA ILE A 68 7.73 3.51 18.39
C ILE A 68 7.51 2.97 16.99
N ILE A 69 8.30 3.45 16.03
CA ILE A 69 8.41 2.83 14.69
C ILE A 69 9.76 2.13 14.57
N TYR A 70 9.74 0.83 14.28
CA TYR A 70 10.92 0.00 14.12
C TYR A 70 11.38 -0.05 12.67
N PHE A 71 12.66 0.23 12.42
CA PHE A 71 13.27 0.23 11.09
C PHE A 71 14.03 -1.08 10.89
N PRO A 72 13.44 -2.10 10.25
CA PRO A 72 14.04 -3.43 10.18
C PRO A 72 15.26 -3.48 9.26
N THR A 73 16.20 -4.37 9.57
CA THR A 73 17.29 -4.78 8.68
C THR A 73 16.94 -6.06 7.93
N ARG A 74 17.75 -6.45 6.94
CA ARG A 74 17.58 -7.71 6.18
C ARG A 74 17.61 -8.98 7.05
N VAL A 75 18.20 -8.91 8.23
CA VAL A 75 18.37 -10.04 9.16
C VAL A 75 17.57 -9.88 10.45
N SER A 76 16.72 -8.85 10.54
CA SER A 76 15.95 -8.57 11.76
C SER A 76 14.82 -9.56 11.94
N ASN A 77 14.69 -10.13 13.15
CA ASN A 77 13.48 -10.85 13.55
C ASN A 77 12.40 -9.84 13.97
N ILE A 78 11.45 -9.57 13.07
CA ILE A 78 10.39 -8.58 13.28
C ILE A 78 9.26 -9.25 14.07
N LYS A 79 9.01 -8.80 15.30
CA LYS A 79 7.87 -9.27 16.09
C LYS A 79 6.54 -8.94 15.42
N ASP A 80 5.51 -9.70 15.70
CA ASP A 80 4.17 -9.55 15.14
C ASP A 80 3.52 -8.20 15.50
N ASP A 81 3.82 -7.66 16.68
CA ASP A 81 3.31 -6.39 17.23
C ASP A 81 4.11 -5.14 16.85
N TYR A 82 5.28 -5.31 16.22
CA TYR A 82 6.14 -4.19 15.83
C TYR A 82 5.52 -3.35 14.71
N ILE A 83 5.45 -2.04 14.91
CA ILE A 83 5.03 -1.10 13.87
C ILE A 83 6.26 -0.74 13.05
N THR A 84 6.35 -1.27 11.83
CA THR A 84 7.37 -0.88 10.85
C THR A 84 6.84 0.23 9.94
N PRO A 85 7.70 0.95 9.19
CA PRO A 85 7.23 1.95 8.21
C PRO A 85 6.18 1.41 7.25
N ALA A 86 6.38 0.19 6.75
CA ALA A 86 5.46 -0.44 5.82
C ALA A 86 4.11 -0.81 6.49
N ARG A 87 4.14 -1.39 7.70
CA ARG A 87 2.93 -1.69 8.49
C ARG A 87 2.17 -0.43 8.85
N PHE A 88 2.88 0.64 9.20
CA PHE A 88 2.29 1.95 9.48
C PHE A 88 1.57 2.54 8.26
N ARG A 89 2.21 2.54 7.08
CA ARG A 89 1.59 3.04 5.84
C ARG A 89 0.33 2.25 5.46
N ALA A 90 0.35 0.93 5.64
CA ALA A 90 -0.82 0.09 5.41
C ALA A 90 -1.96 0.39 6.41
N ALA A 91 -1.65 0.64 7.69
CA ALA A 91 -2.65 0.98 8.70
C ALA A 91 -3.25 2.39 8.52
N VAL A 92 -2.46 3.36 8.04
CA VAL A 92 -2.89 4.77 7.85
C VAL A 92 -3.59 5.01 6.51
N ALA A 93 -3.55 4.07 5.58
CA ALA A 93 -4.10 4.22 4.22
C ALA A 93 -5.54 4.76 4.17
N THR A 94 -6.42 4.35 5.09
CA THR A 94 -7.82 4.82 5.15
C THR A 94 -7.96 6.29 5.53
N GLU A 95 -6.97 6.86 6.22
CA GLU A 95 -6.97 8.29 6.55
C GLU A 95 -6.66 9.14 5.32
N VAL A 96 -5.75 8.66 4.47
CA VAL A 96 -5.41 9.35 3.22
C VAL A 96 -6.57 9.31 2.24
N TYR A 97 -7.36 8.24 2.25
CA TYR A 97 -8.63 8.17 1.53
C TYR A 97 -9.60 9.30 1.89
N ASN A 98 -9.75 9.62 3.19
CA ASN A 98 -10.62 10.71 3.66
C ASN A 98 -10.04 12.11 3.38
N HIS A 99 -8.73 12.19 3.16
CA HIS A 99 -8.03 13.45 2.97
C HIS A 99 -7.15 13.44 1.71
N PRO A 100 -7.75 13.30 0.52
CA PRO A 100 -7.03 12.98 -0.70
C PRO A 100 -6.08 14.09 -1.19
N LYS A 101 -6.29 15.33 -0.73
CA LYS A 101 -5.43 16.47 -1.05
C LYS A 101 -4.12 16.49 -0.26
N LEU A 102 -3.98 15.66 0.77
CA LEU A 102 -2.91 15.82 1.75
C LEU A 102 -1.62 15.09 1.38
N MET A 103 -1.68 13.90 0.77
CA MET A 103 -0.46 13.12 0.55
C MET A 103 -0.57 12.02 -0.51
N VAL A 104 0.35 12.08 -1.48
CA VAL A 104 0.66 10.97 -2.38
C VAL A 104 2.17 10.75 -2.34
N SER A 105 2.58 9.52 -2.06
CA SER A 105 3.99 9.13 -2.00
C SER A 105 4.67 9.38 -3.35
N PRO A 106 5.93 9.87 -3.37
CA PRO A 106 6.70 9.98 -4.61
C PRO A 106 6.76 8.65 -5.38
N ALA A 107 6.82 7.52 -4.67
CA ALA A 107 6.84 6.19 -5.28
C ALA A 107 5.57 5.85 -6.09
N MET A 108 4.43 6.47 -5.76
CA MET A 108 3.18 6.33 -6.50
C MET A 108 3.09 7.34 -7.65
N ARG A 109 3.54 8.58 -7.42
CA ARG A 109 3.55 9.61 -8.48
C ARG A 109 4.39 9.20 -9.69
N VAL A 110 5.56 8.62 -9.46
CA VAL A 110 6.46 8.22 -10.56
C VAL A 110 5.90 7.09 -11.42
N VAL A 111 4.86 6.38 -10.97
CA VAL A 111 4.17 5.34 -11.74
C VAL A 111 2.80 5.79 -12.24
N GLY A 112 2.54 7.10 -12.35
CA GLY A 112 1.33 7.61 -12.98
C GLY A 112 0.06 7.50 -12.12
N PHE A 113 0.19 7.41 -10.78
CA PHE A 113 -0.95 7.29 -9.87
C PHE A 113 -2.02 8.38 -10.06
N ASP A 114 -1.60 9.63 -10.25
CA ASP A 114 -2.53 10.76 -10.40
C ASP A 114 -3.42 10.62 -11.65
N ALA A 115 -2.90 10.03 -12.73
CA ALA A 115 -3.68 9.77 -13.95
C ALA A 115 -4.72 8.66 -13.73
N VAL A 116 -4.36 7.61 -12.98
CA VAL A 116 -5.29 6.55 -12.60
C VAL A 116 -6.41 7.10 -11.71
N LEU A 117 -6.07 7.96 -10.74
CA LEU A 117 -7.05 8.59 -9.87
C LEU A 117 -8.04 9.45 -10.66
N ALA A 118 -7.55 10.24 -11.63
CA ALA A 118 -8.39 11.07 -12.49
C ALA A 118 -9.38 10.25 -13.34
N GLU A 119 -8.97 9.06 -13.80
CA GLU A 119 -9.79 8.17 -14.62
C GLU A 119 -10.60 7.14 -13.81
N TRP A 120 -10.50 7.15 -12.48
CA TRP A 120 -11.09 6.10 -11.64
C TRP A 120 -12.59 5.96 -11.83
N ASN A 121 -13.32 7.07 -11.99
CA ASN A 121 -14.77 7.05 -12.24
C ASN A 121 -15.15 6.29 -13.52
N ASN A 122 -14.33 6.35 -14.57
CA ASN A 122 -14.56 5.59 -15.80
C ASN A 122 -14.23 4.11 -15.58
N ILE A 123 -13.09 3.83 -14.95
CA ILE A 123 -12.64 2.48 -14.64
C ILE A 123 -13.69 1.74 -13.79
N GLN A 124 -14.10 2.32 -12.67
CA GLN A 124 -15.03 1.69 -11.74
C GLN A 124 -16.40 1.43 -12.37
N ARG A 125 -16.87 2.31 -13.28
CA ARG A 125 -18.15 2.14 -13.96
C ARG A 125 -18.12 0.89 -14.83
N GLU A 126 -17.08 0.74 -15.64
CA GLU A 126 -16.90 -0.44 -16.50
C GLU A 126 -16.73 -1.74 -15.70
N LEU A 127 -16.05 -1.68 -14.54
CA LEU A 127 -15.92 -2.82 -13.64
C LEU A 127 -17.27 -3.19 -13.00
N GLN A 128 -18.04 -2.19 -12.57
CA GLN A 128 -19.35 -2.38 -11.96
C GLN A 128 -20.36 -2.96 -12.96
N GLU A 129 -20.33 -2.52 -14.22
CA GLU A 129 -21.15 -3.09 -15.30
C GLU A 129 -20.85 -4.58 -15.48
N LYS A 130 -19.57 -4.96 -15.48
CA LYS A 130 -19.15 -6.38 -15.57
C LYS A 130 -19.54 -7.21 -14.35
N LEU A 131 -19.41 -6.67 -13.14
CA LEU A 131 -19.87 -7.35 -11.92
C LEU A 131 -21.39 -7.57 -11.90
N ASN A 132 -22.15 -6.69 -12.55
CA ASN A 132 -23.60 -6.76 -12.62
C ASN A 132 -24.10 -7.63 -13.79
N ASP A 133 -23.21 -8.04 -14.68
CA ASP A 133 -23.54 -8.94 -15.77
C ASP A 133 -23.79 -10.35 -15.21
N LYS A 134 -25.08 -10.70 -15.09
CA LYS A 134 -25.51 -11.99 -14.53
C LYS A 134 -25.16 -13.17 -15.42
N ASP A 135 -24.88 -12.93 -16.70
CA ASP A 135 -24.51 -13.96 -17.65
C ASP A 135 -23.00 -14.25 -17.59
N ASP A 136 -22.18 -13.32 -17.09
CA ASP A 136 -20.74 -13.48 -16.88
C ASP A 136 -20.38 -13.88 -15.44
N THR A 137 -20.50 -15.17 -15.14
CA THR A 137 -20.09 -15.74 -13.84
C THR A 137 -18.57 -15.74 -13.61
N SER A 138 -17.77 -15.33 -14.60
CA SER A 138 -16.31 -15.29 -14.42
C SER A 138 -15.87 -14.12 -13.54
N ILE A 139 -16.71 -13.09 -13.36
CA ILE A 139 -16.40 -11.89 -12.59
C ILE A 139 -17.44 -11.75 -11.46
N ASN A 140 -17.39 -12.67 -10.50
CA ASN A 140 -18.26 -12.63 -9.33
C ASN A 140 -17.59 -11.88 -8.16
N PRO A 141 -18.38 -11.17 -7.32
CA PRO A 141 -17.90 -10.63 -6.05
C PRO A 141 -17.19 -11.70 -5.22
N VAL A 142 -16.06 -11.36 -4.61
CA VAL A 142 -15.19 -12.33 -3.92
C VAL A 142 -15.77 -12.77 -2.57
N GLY A 143 -16.62 -11.94 -1.94
CA GLY A 143 -17.30 -12.28 -0.68
C GLY A 143 -16.34 -12.51 0.50
N ARG A 144 -15.19 -11.82 0.52
CA ARG A 144 -14.17 -11.95 1.58
C ARG A 144 -14.73 -11.41 2.91
N LYS A 145 -14.30 -12.00 4.02
CA LYS A 145 -14.61 -11.50 5.36
C LYS A 145 -13.55 -10.49 5.81
N SER A 146 -13.96 -9.51 6.62
CA SER A 146 -13.05 -8.57 7.27
C SER A 146 -12.08 -9.29 8.21
N LEU A 147 -10.91 -8.69 8.42
CA LEU A 147 -9.89 -9.28 9.30
C LEU A 147 -10.39 -9.34 10.74
N HIS A 148 -10.12 -10.44 11.43
CA HIS A 148 -10.54 -10.62 12.81
C HIS A 148 -9.98 -9.51 13.72
N GLY A 149 -10.84 -8.95 14.58
CA GLY A 149 -10.46 -7.90 15.53
C GLY A 149 -10.18 -6.53 14.91
N ILE A 150 -10.56 -6.31 13.65
CA ILE A 150 -10.41 -5.03 12.95
C ILE A 150 -11.74 -4.61 12.36
N ASP A 151 -12.18 -3.40 12.74
CA ASP A 151 -13.38 -2.82 12.16
C ASP A 151 -13.17 -2.48 10.68
N PRO A 152 -14.05 -2.97 9.78
CA PRO A 152 -13.97 -2.65 8.37
C PRO A 152 -14.13 -1.14 8.17
N PHE A 153 -13.39 -0.60 7.21
CA PHE A 153 -13.55 0.80 6.84
C PHE A 153 -14.70 0.92 5.83
N PRO A 154 -15.67 1.82 6.03
CA PRO A 154 -16.89 1.90 5.21
C PRO A 154 -16.61 2.60 3.87
N VAL A 155 -16.00 1.85 2.94
CA VAL A 155 -15.66 2.31 1.59
C VAL A 155 -16.11 1.27 0.56
N GLN A 156 -16.42 1.73 -0.65
CA GLN A 156 -16.72 0.88 -1.79
C GLN A 156 -15.71 1.11 -2.91
N PHE A 157 -15.48 0.10 -3.76
CA PHE A 157 -14.59 0.29 -4.91
C PHE A 157 -15.13 1.31 -5.93
N THR A 158 -16.45 1.54 -5.89
CA THR A 158 -17.16 2.57 -6.66
C THR A 158 -16.99 3.99 -6.12
N ASP A 159 -16.21 4.17 -5.05
CA ASP A 159 -15.91 5.51 -4.55
C ASP A 159 -14.77 6.12 -5.36
N MET A 160 -14.93 7.39 -5.77
CA MET A 160 -13.94 8.13 -6.55
C MET A 160 -12.53 8.11 -5.92
N ASN A 161 -12.47 8.11 -4.59
CA ASN A 161 -11.22 8.15 -3.84
C ASN A 161 -10.64 6.75 -3.58
N PHE A 162 -11.24 5.66 -4.03
CA PHE A 162 -10.78 4.30 -3.71
C PHE A 162 -9.28 4.07 -4.00
N PRO A 163 -8.69 4.58 -5.10
CA PRO A 163 -7.24 4.46 -5.33
C PRO A 163 -6.38 5.11 -4.24
N MET A 164 -6.90 6.11 -3.51
CA MET A 164 -6.16 6.79 -2.44
C MET A 164 -5.77 5.88 -1.28
N LEU A 165 -6.42 4.72 -1.13
CA LEU A 165 -5.97 3.65 -0.23
C LEU A 165 -4.53 3.19 -0.52
N TYR A 166 -4.03 3.43 -1.73
CA TYR A 166 -2.68 3.07 -2.18
C TYR A 166 -1.74 4.27 -2.33
N ALA A 167 -2.19 5.49 -2.05
CA ALA A 167 -1.40 6.71 -2.24
C ALA A 167 -0.08 6.72 -1.45
N LEU A 168 -0.01 6.00 -0.33
CA LEU A 168 1.20 5.88 0.48
C LEU A 168 2.16 4.77 0.03
N ALA A 169 1.88 4.06 -1.07
CA ALA A 169 2.61 2.86 -1.49
C ALA A 169 2.75 1.83 -0.35
N PRO A 170 1.64 1.35 0.25
CA PRO A 170 1.70 0.27 1.22
C PRO A 170 2.30 -0.99 0.57
N ASP A 171 2.97 -1.82 1.37
CA ASP A 171 3.63 -3.05 0.90
C ASP A 171 2.69 -4.25 0.73
N ARG A 172 1.39 -4.04 1.00
CA ARG A 172 0.31 -5.02 0.97
C ARG A 172 -1.04 -4.30 0.97
N VAL A 173 -2.12 -5.05 0.84
CA VAL A 173 -3.49 -4.51 0.97
C VAL A 173 -3.72 -3.90 2.36
N PRO A 174 -4.31 -2.69 2.48
CA PRO A 174 -4.60 -2.12 3.79
C PRO A 174 -5.59 -3.00 4.59
N PRO A 175 -5.33 -3.27 5.89
CA PRO A 175 -6.08 -4.29 6.66
C PRO A 175 -7.59 -4.06 6.73
N ARG A 176 -8.02 -2.80 6.84
CA ARG A 176 -9.44 -2.44 7.03
C ARG A 176 -10.30 -2.58 5.77
N VAL A 177 -9.67 -2.73 4.59
CA VAL A 177 -10.32 -2.78 3.27
C VAL A 177 -10.00 -4.04 2.48
N ALA A 178 -9.18 -4.93 3.04
CA ALA A 178 -8.72 -6.14 2.36
C ALA A 178 -9.85 -7.12 1.97
N HIS A 179 -11.01 -6.98 2.60
CA HIS A 179 -12.20 -7.75 2.30
C HIS A 179 -12.98 -7.24 1.08
N LEU A 180 -12.69 -6.04 0.59
CA LEU A 180 -13.43 -5.45 -0.53
C LEU A 180 -12.99 -6.07 -1.86
N ASP A 181 -13.93 -6.07 -2.80
CA ASP A 181 -13.64 -6.39 -4.19
C ASP A 181 -12.67 -5.37 -4.79
N PHE A 182 -11.79 -5.84 -5.67
CA PHE A 182 -10.74 -5.06 -6.33
C PHE A 182 -9.71 -4.39 -5.43
N ALA A 183 -9.83 -4.46 -4.09
CA ALA A 183 -8.85 -3.85 -3.19
C ALA A 183 -7.47 -4.45 -3.43
N ILE A 184 -7.31 -5.76 -3.29
CA ILE A 184 -6.02 -6.45 -3.44
C ILE A 184 -5.49 -6.29 -4.86
N GLU A 185 -6.37 -6.47 -5.85
CA GLU A 185 -6.03 -6.43 -7.26
C GLU A 185 -5.52 -5.05 -7.69
N LEU A 186 -6.11 -3.96 -7.17
CA LEU A 186 -5.66 -2.61 -7.42
C LEU A 186 -4.26 -2.35 -6.85
N GLY A 187 -4.02 -2.80 -5.62
CA GLY A 187 -2.69 -2.69 -4.99
C GLY A 187 -1.63 -3.49 -5.76
N LEU A 188 -1.97 -4.69 -6.23
CA LEU A 188 -1.12 -5.50 -7.09
C LEU A 188 -0.86 -4.84 -8.44
N ALA A 189 -1.86 -4.18 -9.04
CA ALA A 189 -1.68 -3.46 -10.30
C ALA A 189 -0.65 -2.34 -10.13
N PHE A 190 -0.73 -1.55 -9.06
CA PHE A 190 0.28 -0.54 -8.75
C PHE A 190 1.66 -1.14 -8.45
N ALA A 191 1.73 -2.26 -7.73
CA ALA A 191 2.99 -2.96 -7.47
C ALA A 191 3.64 -3.44 -8.79
N CYS A 192 2.84 -3.96 -9.72
CA CYS A 192 3.27 -4.34 -11.06
C CYS A 192 3.80 -3.14 -11.86
N LEU A 193 3.13 -1.98 -11.83
CA LEU A 193 3.62 -0.76 -12.49
C LEU A 193 4.99 -0.33 -11.97
N ARG A 194 5.24 -0.44 -10.67
CA ARG A 194 6.56 -0.16 -10.07
C ARG A 194 7.63 -1.11 -10.58
N ASP A 195 7.33 -2.40 -10.72
CA ASP A 195 8.25 -3.39 -11.29
C ASP A 195 8.49 -3.16 -12.78
N ILE A 196 7.47 -2.79 -13.56
CA ILE A 196 7.61 -2.43 -14.98
C ILE A 196 8.53 -1.21 -15.11
N ARG A 197 8.25 -0.12 -14.38
CA ARG A 197 9.07 1.10 -14.41
C ARG A 197 10.52 0.81 -14.02
N ASN A 198 10.73 0.06 -12.94
CA ASN A 198 12.08 -0.26 -12.48
C ASN A 198 12.86 -1.13 -13.47
N ARG A 199 12.18 -2.06 -14.17
CA ARG A 199 12.79 -2.85 -15.25
C ARG A 199 13.18 -1.97 -16.45
N ILE A 200 12.38 -0.97 -16.81
CA ILE A 200 12.72 -0.01 -17.87
C ILE A 200 13.96 0.81 -17.48
N ILE A 201 13.99 1.33 -16.25
CA ILE A 201 15.12 2.12 -15.74
C ILE A 201 16.40 1.26 -15.69
N SER A 202 16.34 0.07 -15.09
CA SER A 202 17.51 -0.80 -14.95
C SER A 202 18.05 -1.28 -16.30
N ARG A 203 17.18 -1.47 -17.30
CA ARG A 203 17.59 -1.77 -18.67
C ARG A 203 18.44 -0.65 -19.26
N ASN A 204 18.03 0.60 -19.04
CA ASN A 204 18.66 1.79 -19.61
C ASN A 204 19.87 2.32 -18.80
N GLU A 205 20.03 1.89 -17.54
CA GLU A 205 21.22 2.23 -16.73
C GLU A 205 22.49 1.52 -17.24
N ALA A 206 23.63 2.19 -17.17
CA ALA A 206 24.94 1.56 -17.37
C ALA A 206 25.29 0.68 -16.16
N GLY A 207 25.77 -0.54 -16.38
CA GLY A 207 26.14 -1.47 -15.32
C GLY A 207 26.15 -2.93 -15.76
N THR A 208 26.79 -3.79 -14.98
CA THR A 208 26.85 -5.24 -15.26
C THR A 208 25.49 -5.90 -15.04
N HIS A 209 25.24 -7.05 -15.67
CA HIS A 209 23.99 -7.80 -15.51
C HIS A 209 23.66 -8.11 -14.04
N LEU A 210 24.68 -8.40 -13.23
CA LEU A 210 24.55 -8.66 -11.79
C LEU A 210 24.14 -7.42 -10.98
N GLN A 211 24.63 -6.24 -11.36
CA GLN A 211 24.22 -4.96 -10.74
C GLN A 211 22.79 -4.58 -11.12
N LYS A 212 22.37 -4.90 -12.35
CA LYS A 212 21.00 -4.66 -12.83
C LYS A 212 19.99 -5.59 -12.14
N SER A 213 20.33 -6.87 -11.96
CA SER A 213 19.45 -7.84 -11.29
C SER A 213 19.26 -7.56 -9.80
N THR A 214 20.30 -7.11 -9.08
CA THR A 214 20.20 -6.73 -7.66
C THR A 214 19.36 -5.47 -7.40
N LYS A 215 19.22 -4.59 -8.41
CA LYS A 215 18.34 -3.40 -8.35
C LYS A 215 16.89 -3.68 -8.79
N SER A 216 16.63 -4.84 -9.39
CA SER A 216 15.28 -5.25 -9.76
C SER A 216 14.48 -5.55 -8.48
N HIS A 217 13.69 -4.58 -8.04
CA HIS A 217 12.71 -4.82 -6.99
C HIS A 217 11.62 -5.76 -7.50
N ALA A 218 11.09 -6.59 -6.60
CA ALA A 218 9.97 -7.50 -6.85
C ALA A 218 8.77 -7.06 -6.02
N PHE A 219 8.25 -5.86 -6.31
CA PHE A 219 7.14 -5.27 -5.57
C PHE A 219 5.87 -6.10 -5.71
N TYR A 220 5.58 -6.64 -6.91
CA TYR A 220 4.41 -7.48 -7.15
C TYR A 220 4.43 -8.73 -6.25
N GLU A 221 5.51 -9.51 -6.29
CA GLU A 221 5.67 -10.73 -5.49
C GLU A 221 5.62 -10.43 -3.99
N THR A 222 6.24 -9.32 -3.58
CA THR A 222 6.23 -8.89 -2.18
C THR A 222 4.81 -8.54 -1.73
N PHE A 223 4.08 -7.74 -2.53
CA PHE A 223 2.72 -7.33 -2.21
C PHE A 223 1.76 -8.52 -2.14
N LEU A 224 1.86 -9.44 -3.12
CA LEU A 224 1.05 -10.65 -3.17
C LEU A 224 1.26 -11.49 -1.91
N LYS A 225 2.51 -11.88 -1.65
CA LYS A 225 2.86 -12.71 -0.49
C LYS A 225 2.43 -12.09 0.84
N LEU A 226 2.62 -10.79 1.00
CA LEU A 226 2.29 -10.10 2.26
C LEU A 226 0.78 -9.91 2.47
N SER A 227 0.00 -9.86 1.38
CA SER A 227 -1.46 -9.84 1.42
C SER A 227 -2.03 -11.25 1.67
N GLU A 228 -1.42 -12.28 1.07
CA GLU A 228 -1.75 -13.69 1.33
C GLU A 228 -1.45 -14.10 2.78
N ASN A 229 -0.37 -13.59 3.36
CA ASN A 229 -0.05 -13.78 4.78
C ASN A 229 -1.12 -13.17 5.72
N MET A 230 -2.01 -12.31 5.23
CA MET A 230 -3.16 -11.80 5.98
C MET A 230 -4.41 -12.69 5.80
N GLY A 231 -4.31 -13.78 5.06
CA GLY A 231 -5.41 -14.71 4.77
C GLY A 231 -6.23 -14.32 3.53
N TYR A 232 -5.74 -13.42 2.68
CA TYR A 232 -6.49 -12.98 1.50
C TYR A 232 -5.83 -13.44 0.20
N SER A 233 -6.62 -14.07 -0.67
CA SER A 233 -6.20 -14.45 -2.02
C SER A 233 -6.61 -13.41 -3.06
N ILE A 234 -5.78 -13.26 -4.08
CA ILE A 234 -6.11 -12.52 -5.30
C ILE A 234 -7.24 -13.22 -6.07
N ASN A 235 -8.20 -12.44 -6.57
CA ASN A 235 -9.09 -12.89 -7.65
C ASN A 235 -8.42 -12.58 -8.99
N LYS A 236 -7.99 -13.64 -9.70
CA LYS A 236 -7.28 -13.52 -10.97
C LYS A 236 -8.11 -12.83 -12.06
N ASN A 237 -9.41 -13.13 -12.14
CA ASN A 237 -10.28 -12.55 -13.15
C ASN A 237 -10.47 -11.04 -12.91
N HIS A 238 -10.60 -10.64 -11.64
CA HIS A 238 -10.63 -9.22 -11.27
C HIS A 238 -9.32 -8.52 -11.64
N PHE A 239 -8.18 -9.17 -11.38
CA PHE A 239 -6.87 -8.61 -11.70
C PHE A 239 -6.64 -8.49 -13.22
N GLU A 240 -6.95 -9.52 -13.99
CA GLU A 240 -6.83 -9.55 -15.45
C GLU A 240 -7.73 -8.50 -16.12
N LEU A 241 -8.87 -8.18 -15.50
CA LEU A 241 -9.74 -7.11 -15.96
C LEU A 241 -9.19 -5.71 -15.63
N LEU A 242 -8.69 -5.52 -14.42
CA LEU A 242 -8.27 -4.22 -13.89
C LEU A 242 -6.87 -3.81 -14.38
N ALA A 243 -5.90 -4.70 -14.29
CA ALA A 243 -4.48 -4.37 -14.48
C ALA A 243 -4.16 -3.80 -15.88
N PRO A 244 -4.72 -4.31 -17.00
CA PRO A 244 -4.48 -3.72 -18.32
C PRO A 244 -5.00 -2.28 -18.44
N LYS A 245 -6.18 -1.99 -17.87
CA LYS A 245 -6.76 -0.64 -17.86
C LYS A 245 -5.87 0.34 -17.11
N ILE A 246 -5.47 -0.06 -15.91
CA ILE A 246 -4.55 0.71 -15.06
C ILE A 246 -3.22 0.95 -15.79
N SER A 247 -2.66 -0.08 -16.43
CA SER A 247 -1.39 0.03 -17.16
C SER A 247 -1.46 0.94 -18.38
N ASN A 248 -2.54 0.89 -19.15
CA ASN A 248 -2.72 1.75 -20.33
C ASN A 248 -2.79 3.24 -19.95
N ILE A 249 -3.39 3.55 -18.81
CA ILE A 249 -3.50 4.93 -18.29
C ILE A 249 -2.17 5.39 -17.67
N ALA A 250 -1.54 4.53 -16.87
CA ALA A 250 -0.42 4.91 -16.03
C ALA A 250 0.93 4.91 -16.75
N THR A 251 1.21 3.92 -17.60
CA THR A 251 2.53 3.74 -18.24
C THR A 251 2.98 4.95 -19.06
N PRO A 252 2.11 5.63 -19.84
CA PRO A 252 2.48 6.85 -20.56
C PRO A 252 2.84 8.03 -19.65
N LYS A 253 2.51 7.94 -18.35
CA LYS A 253 2.74 8.98 -17.33
C LYS A 253 3.86 8.61 -16.36
N PHE A 254 4.64 7.57 -16.66
CA PHE A 254 5.82 7.24 -15.87
C PHE A 254 6.82 8.38 -15.90
N ILE A 255 7.35 8.72 -14.73
CA ILE A 255 8.41 9.73 -14.59
C ILE A 255 9.73 9.00 -14.47
N TYR A 256 10.69 9.28 -15.34
CA TYR A 256 12.03 8.67 -15.33
C TYR A 256 13.06 9.60 -14.70
N PRO A 257 14.20 9.08 -14.20
CA PRO A 257 15.27 9.90 -13.62
C PRO A 257 15.84 10.97 -14.59
N SER A 258 15.75 10.73 -15.91
CA SER A 258 16.08 11.72 -16.94
C SER A 258 15.19 12.96 -16.87
N ASP A 259 13.94 12.79 -16.49
CA ASP A 259 12.90 13.82 -16.55
C ASP A 259 13.00 14.75 -15.33
N THR A 260 13.55 14.26 -14.21
CA THR A 260 13.76 15.03 -12.98
C THR A 260 14.82 16.13 -13.08
N ARG A 261 15.66 16.17 -14.15
CA ARG A 261 16.58 17.31 -14.37
C ARG A 261 15.85 18.60 -14.78
N ILE A 262 14.58 18.51 -15.16
CA ILE A 262 13.74 19.65 -15.53
C ILE A 262 13.01 20.23 -14.30
N ILE A 263 12.84 19.44 -13.22
CA ILE A 263 12.04 19.82 -12.04
C ILE A 263 12.89 20.50 -10.95
N SER A 264 14.22 20.52 -11.08
CA SER A 264 15.12 21.24 -10.15
C SER A 264 15.37 22.70 -10.53
N GLN A 265 14.51 23.31 -11.37
CA GLN A 265 14.59 24.72 -11.76
C GLN A 265 13.30 25.52 -11.53
N GLU A 266 12.32 24.98 -10.80
CA GLU A 266 11.14 25.73 -10.32
C GLU A 266 11.06 25.75 -8.80
#